data_AF-A0A6V8LW84-F1
#
_entry.id   AF-A0A6V8LW84-F1
#
_cell.length_a   1.000
_cell.length_b   1.000
_cell.length_c   1.000
_cell.angle_alpha   90.00
_cell.angle_beta   90.00
_cell.angle_gamma   90.00
#
_symmetry.space_group_name_H-M   'P 1'
#
loop_
_entity.id
_entity.type
_entity.pdbx_description
1 polymer ?
#
loop_
_entity_poly.entity_id
_entity_poly.type
_entity_poly.pdbx_seq_one_letter_code
_entity_poly.pdbx_strand_id
1 'polypeptide(L)'
;MSKAESGNREELQSLAALPDEAVDTSDIPEVSEFEGSVRGRFFRPLKKSVTIRLDADVLEYLRAIGPGYQTRINSILRDYMAARARSA
;
A
#
# COMPACT_ATOMS: atom_id res chain seq x y z
N MET A 1 -7.08 -9.92 23.33
CA MET A 1 -7.10 -10.63 22.04
C MET A 1 -7.86 -11.95 22.21
N SER A 2 -9.15 -11.91 22.54
CA SER A 2 -9.97 -13.13 22.77
C SER A 2 -11.44 -12.75 22.91
N LYS A 3 -12.14 -12.50 21.80
CA LYS A 3 -13.61 -12.41 21.82
C LYS A 3 -14.32 -12.72 20.50
N ALA A 4 -13.60 -13.10 19.45
CA ALA A 4 -14.19 -13.42 18.15
C ALA A 4 -14.21 -14.93 17.82
N GLU A 5 -13.50 -15.78 18.57
CA GLU A 5 -13.24 -17.17 18.15
C GLU A 5 -14.30 -18.19 18.62
N SER A 6 -15.12 -17.87 19.62
CA SER A 6 -15.97 -18.87 20.29
C SER A 6 -17.39 -18.97 19.74
N GLY A 7 -17.85 -18.01 18.93
CA GLY A 7 -19.23 -17.97 18.46
C GLY A 7 -19.50 -18.76 17.18
N ASN A 8 -18.51 -18.91 16.31
CA ASN A 8 -18.76 -19.31 14.90
C ASN A 8 -17.78 -20.35 14.34
N ARG A 9 -17.14 -21.14 15.20
CA ARG A 9 -16.16 -22.15 14.75
C ARG A 9 -16.82 -23.25 13.91
N GLU A 10 -18.03 -23.65 14.27
CA GLU A 10 -18.82 -24.64 13.55
C GLU A 10 -19.33 -24.10 12.20
N GLU A 11 -19.76 -22.84 12.15
CA GLU A 11 -20.16 -22.17 10.91
C GLU A 11 -18.96 -21.98 9.96
N LEU A 12 -17.77 -21.66 10.49
CA LEU A 12 -16.55 -21.59 9.68
C LEU A 12 -16.16 -22.95 9.11
N GLN A 13 -16.36 -24.03 9.88
CA GLN A 13 -16.10 -25.40 9.40
C GLN A 13 -17.10 -25.82 8.32
N SER A 14 -18.38 -25.46 8.45
CA SER A 14 -19.39 -25.76 7.43
C SER A 14 -19.14 -24.96 6.14
N LEU A 15 -18.78 -23.68 6.25
CA LEU A 15 -18.41 -22.85 5.09
C LEU A 15 -17.15 -23.36 4.39
N ALA A 16 -16.14 -23.82 5.14
CA ALA A 16 -14.92 -24.38 4.56
C ALA A 16 -15.13 -25.76 3.89
N ALA A 17 -16.18 -26.49 4.28
CA ALA A 17 -16.53 -27.78 3.69
C ALA A 17 -17.51 -27.65 2.50
N LEU A 18 -18.03 -26.44 2.23
CA LEU A 18 -18.91 -26.17 1.11
C LEU A 18 -18.10 -26.28 -0.20
N PRO A 19 -18.58 -27.03 -1.21
CA PRO A 19 -17.92 -27.08 -2.52
C PRO A 19 -18.08 -25.75 -3.27
N ASP A 20 -17.07 -25.40 -4.07
CA ASP A 20 -17.04 -24.13 -4.81
C ASP A 20 -18.24 -23.97 -5.76
N GLU A 21 -18.76 -25.06 -6.34
CA GLU A 21 -19.93 -25.03 -7.24
C GLU A 21 -21.25 -24.64 -6.54
N ALA A 22 -21.30 -24.73 -5.20
CA ALA A 22 -22.45 -24.33 -4.41
C ALA A 22 -22.42 -22.85 -4.01
N VAL A 23 -21.36 -22.11 -4.36
CA VAL A 23 -21.26 -20.67 -4.11
C VAL A 23 -22.12 -19.92 -5.13
N ASP A 24 -23.13 -19.22 -4.65
CA ASP A 24 -23.96 -18.34 -5.48
C ASP A 24 -23.18 -17.09 -5.88
N THR A 25 -22.94 -16.92 -7.18
CA THR A 25 -22.25 -15.77 -7.79
C THR A 25 -23.19 -14.97 -8.71
N SER A 26 -24.50 -15.17 -8.60
CA SER A 26 -25.49 -14.56 -9.51
C SER A 26 -25.46 -13.02 -9.52
N ASP A 27 -25.00 -12.40 -8.45
CA ASP A 27 -24.83 -10.95 -8.31
C ASP A 27 -23.44 -10.42 -8.73
N ILE A 28 -22.46 -11.30 -8.92
CA ILE A 28 -21.07 -10.96 -9.23
C ILE A 28 -20.64 -11.72 -10.50
N PRO A 29 -20.87 -11.15 -11.69
CA PRO A 29 -20.45 -11.78 -12.94
C PRO A 29 -18.92 -11.90 -13.02
N GLU A 30 -18.43 -12.96 -13.67
CA GLU A 30 -17.00 -13.13 -13.90
C GLU A 30 -16.42 -11.99 -14.75
N VAL A 31 -15.33 -11.39 -14.28
CA VAL A 31 -14.62 -10.32 -14.99
C VAL A 31 -13.39 -10.90 -15.67
N SER A 32 -13.45 -11.05 -16.99
CA SER A 32 -12.32 -11.49 -17.84
C SER A 32 -11.43 -10.32 -18.30
N GLU A 33 -12.01 -9.12 -18.39
CA GLU A 33 -11.34 -7.92 -18.87
C GLU A 33 -11.02 -6.97 -17.71
N PHE A 34 -9.74 -6.79 -17.42
CA PHE A 34 -9.25 -5.91 -16.36
C PHE A 34 -9.11 -4.45 -16.82
N GLU A 35 -9.85 -4.04 -17.84
CA GLU A 35 -9.76 -2.68 -18.40
C GLU A 35 -10.15 -1.64 -17.33
N GLY A 36 -9.26 -0.69 -17.06
CA GLY A 36 -9.42 0.28 -15.97
C GLY A 36 -8.93 -0.16 -14.58
N SER A 37 -8.37 -1.37 -14.45
CA SER A 37 -7.77 -1.83 -13.19
C SER A 37 -6.48 -1.07 -12.86
N VAL A 38 -6.47 -0.35 -11.73
CA VAL A 38 -5.29 0.39 -11.26
C VAL A 38 -4.45 -0.50 -10.35
N ARG A 39 -3.33 -1.00 -10.89
CA ARG A 39 -2.32 -1.69 -10.06
C ARG A 39 -1.76 -0.75 -9.01
N GLY A 40 -1.71 -1.21 -7.75
CA GLY A 40 -1.05 -0.48 -6.68
C GLY A 40 -1.82 0.73 -6.14
N ARG A 41 -3.12 0.89 -6.41
CA ARG A 41 -3.96 1.98 -5.87
C ARG A 41 -3.83 2.16 -4.35
N PHE A 42 -3.65 1.06 -3.62
CA PHE A 42 -3.49 1.05 -2.16
C PHE A 42 -2.05 0.83 -1.70
N PHE A 43 -1.08 0.77 -2.61
CA PHE A 43 0.31 0.58 -2.23
C PHE A 43 0.83 1.83 -1.52
N ARG A 44 1.16 1.68 -0.24
CA ARG A 44 1.83 2.70 0.56
C ARG A 44 3.18 2.17 1.00
N PRO A 45 4.29 2.77 0.54
CA PRO A 45 5.62 2.38 1.02
C PRO A 45 5.71 2.54 2.53
N LEU A 46 6.18 1.49 3.21
CA LEU A 46 6.49 1.54 4.64
C LEU A 46 7.62 2.54 4.87
N LYS A 47 7.30 3.66 5.52
CA LYS A 47 8.31 4.66 5.92
C LYS A 47 9.06 4.14 7.14
N LYS A 48 10.39 4.13 7.06
CA LYS A 48 11.26 3.82 8.20
C LYS A 48 11.83 5.13 8.74
N SER A 49 11.70 5.35 10.05
CA SER A 49 12.37 6.47 10.70
C SER A 49 13.87 6.17 10.78
N VAL A 50 14.67 7.04 10.18
CA VAL A 50 16.13 6.95 10.19
C VAL A 50 16.72 8.31 10.53
N THR A 51 17.82 8.31 11.27
CA THR A 51 18.57 9.53 11.58
C THR A 51 19.66 9.72 10.53
N ILE A 52 19.55 10.79 9.73
CA ILE A 52 20.55 11.18 8.74
C ILE A 52 21.06 12.59 9.03
N ARG A 53 22.30 12.88 8.62
CA ARG A 53 22.84 14.24 8.65
C ARG A 53 22.63 14.86 7.28
N LEU A 54 22.18 16.11 7.27
CA LEU A 54 22.01 16.94 6.08
C LEU A 54 22.76 18.25 6.34
N ASP A 55 23.29 18.84 5.27
CA ASP A 55 23.94 20.14 5.35
C ASP A 55 22.94 21.23 5.74
N ALA A 56 23.43 22.26 6.43
CA ALA A 56 22.60 23.31 7.00
C ALA A 56 21.89 24.13 5.92
N ASP A 57 22.60 24.46 4.83
CA ASP A 57 22.10 25.20 3.67
C ASP A 57 21.00 24.43 2.92
N VAL A 58 21.18 23.12 2.72
CA VAL A 58 20.17 22.23 2.13
C VAL A 58 18.91 22.21 2.97
N LEU A 59 19.07 22.15 4.29
CA LEU A 59 17.95 22.11 5.22
C LEU A 59 17.22 23.46 5.29
N GLU A 60 17.94 24.58 5.25
CA GLU A 60 17.37 25.93 5.16
C GLU A 60 16.60 26.13 3.85
N TYR A 61 17.20 25.76 2.72
CA TYR A 61 16.57 25.83 1.41
C TYR A 61 15.24 25.06 1.39
N LEU A 62 15.23 23.82 1.88
CA LEU A 62 14.02 22.99 1.89
C LEU A 62 12.94 23.51 2.84
N ARG A 63 13.33 24.17 3.94
CA ARG A 63 12.40 24.83 4.86
C ARG A 63 11.80 26.10 4.26
N ALA A 64 12.58 26.85 3.48
CA ALA A 64 12.13 28.09 2.85
C ALA A 64 11.01 27.86 1.81
N ILE A 65 10.95 26.68 1.20
CA ILE A 65 9.89 26.30 0.23
C ILE A 65 8.52 26.12 0.91
N GLY A 66 8.48 25.95 2.23
CA GLY A 66 7.25 25.86 3.01
C GLY A 66 7.16 24.62 3.91
N PRO A 67 5.99 24.38 4.52
CA PRO A 67 5.80 23.26 5.45
C PRO A 67 6.00 21.91 4.75
N GLY A 68 6.40 20.89 5.53
CA GLY A 68 6.55 19.52 5.01
C GLY A 68 7.90 19.20 4.37
N TYR A 69 8.96 19.95 4.68
CA TYR A 69 10.32 19.71 4.15
C TYR A 69 10.79 18.26 4.30
N GLN A 70 10.44 17.55 5.39
CA GLN A 70 10.76 16.12 5.57
C GLN A 70 10.11 15.21 4.52
N THR A 71 8.85 15.48 4.17
CA THR A 71 8.16 14.75 3.10
C THR A 71 8.79 15.05 1.75
N ARG A 72 9.20 16.31 1.53
CA ARG A 72 9.87 16.76 0.32
C ARG A 72 11.22 16.09 0.12
N ILE A 73 12.03 15.92 1.18
CA ILE A 73 13.29 15.16 1.15
C ILE A 73 13.04 13.76 0.58
N ASN A 74 12.04 13.05 1.12
CA ASN A 74 11.72 11.71 0.66
C ASN A 74 11.22 11.67 -0.79
N SER A 75 10.47 12.67 -1.25
CA SER A 75 10.07 12.78 -2.67
C SER A 75 11.26 12.97 -3.60
N ILE A 76 12.19 13.88 -3.26
CA ILE A 76 13.41 14.13 -4.06
C ILE A 76 14.24 12.84 -4.21
N LEU A 77 14.40 12.08 -3.12
CA LEU A 77 15.11 10.81 -3.14
C LEU A 77 14.42 9.77 -4.04
N ARG A 78 13.07 9.73 -4.03
CA ARG A 78 12.31 8.84 -4.93
C ARG A 78 12.47 9.21 -6.39
N ASP A 79 12.41 10.50 -6.71
CA ASP A 79 12.56 10.99 -8.06
C ASP A 79 13.96 10.68 -8.60
N TYR A 80 14.99 10.85 -7.78
CA TYR A 80 16.36 10.45 -8.10
C TYR A 80 16.49 8.94 -8.35
N MET A 81 15.93 8.09 -7.48
CA MET A 81 15.91 6.64 -7.67
C MET A 81 15.22 6.24 -8.98
N ALA A 82 14.06 6.82 -9.26
CA ALA A 82 13.29 6.52 -10.46
C ALA A 82 13.99 6.98 -11.74
N ALA A 83 14.63 8.15 -11.71
CA ALA A 83 15.45 8.64 -12.82
C ALA A 83 16.61 7.70 -13.12
N ARG A 84 17.32 7.24 -12.08
CA ARG A 84 18.45 6.32 -12.22
C ARG A 84 18.03 4.94 -12.73
N ALA A 85 16.87 4.43 -12.29
CA ALA A 85 16.34 3.15 -12.74
C ALA A 85 15.90 3.14 -14.21
N ARG A 86 15.54 4.31 -14.79
CA ARG A 86 15.19 4.43 -16.22
C ARG A 86 16.40 4.53 -17.14
N SER A 87 17.55 4.97 -16.61
CA SER A 87 18.80 5.14 -17.36
C SER A 87 19.70 3.88 -17.36
N ALA A 88 19.26 2.81 -16.71
CA ALA A 88 19.93 1.51 -16.65
C ALA A 88 19.11 0.49 -17.45
#